data_AF-A0A6P7X769-F1
#
_entry.id   AF-A0A6P7X769-F1
#
_cell.length_a   1.000
_cell.length_b   1.000
_cell.length_c   1.000
_cell.angle_alpha   90.00
_cell.angle_beta   90.00
_cell.angle_gamma   90.00
#
_symmetry.space_group_name_H-M   'P 1'
#
loop_
_entity.id
_entity.type
_entity.pdbx_description
1 polymer ?
#
loop_
_entity_poly.entity_id
_entity_poly.type
_entity_poly.pdbx_seq_one_letter_code
_entity_poly.pdbx_strand_id
1 'polypeptide(L)'
;MSKLTKLFKGPGGSSRSRGAPTPQEALGRLRETEEMLTKKQEYLEKKIEQELATARKHGTKNKRAALQALKRKKRLEKQLVQIDGTLSTIEFQREALENSHTNTEVLKNMGYAAKAMKAAHANM
;
A
#
# COMPACT_ATOMS: atom_id res chain seq x y z
N MET A 1 8.64 -20.88 46.95
CA MET A 1 8.00 -19.97 45.95
C MET A 1 8.54 -18.57 46.20
N SER A 2 9.05 -17.76 45.28
CA SER A 2 9.09 -17.76 43.82
C SER A 2 10.42 -17.12 43.39
N LYS A 3 11.26 -17.86 42.64
CA LYS A 3 12.49 -17.34 42.00
C LYS A 3 12.23 -16.96 40.54
N LEU A 4 10.98 -16.62 40.18
CA LEU A 4 10.54 -16.36 38.80
C LEU A 4 10.31 -14.87 38.50
N THR A 5 10.37 -13.98 39.48
CA THR A 5 10.13 -12.53 39.28
C THR A 5 11.37 -11.70 38.94
N LYS A 6 12.57 -12.30 38.86
CA LYS A 6 13.83 -11.58 38.57
C LYS A 6 14.43 -11.85 37.19
N LEU A 7 13.76 -12.60 36.32
CA LEU A 7 14.26 -12.92 34.98
C LEU A 7 13.70 -12.04 33.84
N PHE A 8 12.99 -10.94 34.17
CA PHE A 8 12.38 -10.02 33.20
C PHE A 8 12.93 -8.59 33.29
N LYS A 9 14.11 -8.39 33.88
CA LYS A 9 14.80 -7.09 33.89
C LYS A 9 16.21 -7.25 33.33
N GLY A 10 16.28 -7.45 32.01
CA GLY A 10 17.51 -7.30 31.24
C GLY A 10 17.91 -5.82 31.14
N PRO A 11 19.22 -5.51 31.16
CA PRO A 11 19.72 -4.14 31.08
C PRO A 11 19.76 -3.67 29.62
N GLY A 12 19.50 -2.38 29.39
CA GLY A 12 19.97 -1.71 28.18
C GLY A 12 19.24 -2.06 26.89
N GLY A 13 18.03 -1.55 26.74
CA GLY A 13 17.37 -1.44 25.45
C GLY A 13 16.54 -0.18 25.44
N SER A 14 17.19 0.98 25.26
CA SER A 14 16.51 2.16 24.77
C SER A 14 15.94 1.80 23.39
N SER A 15 14.73 1.26 23.35
CA SER A 15 13.89 1.43 22.19
C SER A 15 13.71 2.94 22.07
N ARG A 16 14.63 3.59 21.33
CA ARG A 16 14.36 4.85 20.66
C ARG A 16 12.93 4.68 20.17
N SER A 17 12.01 5.46 20.73
CA SER A 17 10.72 5.65 20.12
C SER A 17 11.05 6.06 18.70
N ARG A 18 10.99 5.12 17.75
CA ARG A 18 10.87 5.49 16.35
C ARG A 18 9.62 6.35 16.37
N GLY A 19 9.80 7.67 16.22
CA GLY A 19 8.71 8.62 16.25
C GLY A 19 7.63 8.15 15.28
N ALA A 20 6.41 8.63 15.46
CA ALA A 20 5.35 8.36 14.48
C ALA A 20 5.90 8.63 13.07
N PRO A 21 5.72 7.69 12.12
CA PRO A 21 6.27 7.83 10.78
C PRO A 21 5.81 9.15 10.18
N THR A 22 6.73 9.84 9.50
CA THR A 22 6.38 11.11 8.87
C THR A 22 5.37 10.87 7.73
N PRO A 23 4.50 11.84 7.40
CA PRO A 23 3.62 11.72 6.24
C PRO A 23 4.36 11.36 4.95
N GLN A 24 5.58 11.90 4.77
CA GLN A 24 6.43 11.61 3.62
C GLN A 24 6.92 10.15 3.61
N GLU A 25 7.35 9.61 4.74
CA GLU A 25 7.73 8.19 4.86
C GLU A 25 6.55 7.26 4.58
N ALA A 26 5.37 7.59 5.11
CA ALA A 26 4.15 6.84 4.88
C ALA A 26 3.72 6.87 3.40
N LEU A 27 3.76 8.04 2.76
CA LEU A 27 3.51 8.18 1.31
C LEU A 27 4.49 7.36 0.47
N GLY A 28 5.78 7.37 0.81
CA GLY A 28 6.79 6.56 0.13
C GLY A 28 6.45 5.07 0.17
N ARG A 29 6.11 4.55 1.36
CA ARG A 29 5.72 3.14 1.52
C ARG A 29 4.44 2.77 0.78
N LEU A 30 3.45 3.67 0.76
CA LEU A 30 2.21 3.44 0.01
C LEU A 30 2.49 3.34 -1.49
N ARG A 31 3.36 4.22 -2.04
CA ARG A 31 3.78 4.18 -3.45
C ARG A 31 4.56 2.91 -3.80
N GLU A 32 5.48 2.48 -2.94
CA GLU A 32 6.20 1.21 -3.11
C GLU A 32 5.24 0.01 -3.13
N THR A 33 4.22 0.04 -2.26
CA THR A 33 3.23 -1.03 -2.18
C THR A 33 2.31 -1.03 -3.41
N GLU A 34 1.87 0.14 -3.86
CA GLU A 34 1.12 0.34 -5.11
C GLU A 34 1.88 -0.24 -6.30
N GLU A 35 3.16 0.11 -6.47
CA GLU A 35 4.01 -0.42 -7.55
C GLU A 35 4.12 -1.95 -7.50
N MET A 36 4.28 -2.53 -6.30
CA MET A 36 4.33 -3.98 -6.12
C MET A 36 3.01 -4.65 -6.51
N LEU A 37 1.87 -4.07 -6.12
CA LEU A 37 0.55 -4.59 -6.45
C LEU A 37 0.26 -4.48 -7.93
N THR A 38 0.63 -3.37 -8.59
CA THR A 38 0.51 -3.20 -10.04
C THR A 38 1.32 -4.25 -10.80
N LYS A 39 2.60 -4.47 -10.42
CA LYS A 39 3.42 -5.55 -11.00
C LYS A 39 2.79 -6.93 -10.82
N LYS A 40 2.15 -7.17 -9.67
CA LYS A 40 1.45 -8.42 -9.39
C LYS A 40 0.18 -8.57 -10.22
N GLN A 41 -0.55 -7.48 -10.45
CA GLN A 41 -1.71 -7.43 -11.33
C GLN A 41 -1.32 -7.83 -12.75
N GLU A 42 -0.31 -7.17 -13.34
CA GLU A 42 0.19 -7.48 -14.68
C GLU A 42 0.66 -8.94 -14.81
N TYR A 43 1.32 -9.46 -13.78
CA TYR A 43 1.74 -10.86 -13.75
C TYR A 43 0.53 -11.82 -13.80
N LEU A 44 -0.51 -11.53 -13.02
CA LEU A 44 -1.72 -12.35 -12.96
C LEU A 44 -2.47 -12.29 -14.30
N GLU A 45 -2.60 -11.11 -14.91
CA GLU A 45 -3.21 -10.93 -16.24
C GLU A 45 -2.50 -11.77 -17.31
N LYS A 46 -1.17 -11.64 -17.41
CA LYS A 46 -0.35 -12.47 -18.32
C LYS A 46 -0.53 -13.97 -18.06
N LYS A 47 -0.65 -14.37 -16.79
CA LYS A 47 -0.86 -15.78 -16.42
C LYS A 47 -2.25 -16.29 -16.82
N ILE A 48 -3.28 -15.44 -16.67
CA ILE A 48 -4.65 -15.72 -17.09
C ILE A 48 -4.71 -15.95 -18.60
N GLU A 49 -4.04 -15.10 -19.39
CA GLU A 49 -3.95 -15.25 -20.84
C GLU A 49 -3.27 -16.55 -21.26
N GLN A 50 -2.16 -16.92 -20.59
CA GLN A 50 -1.46 -18.20 -20.83
C GLN A 50 -2.35 -19.42 -20.57
N GLU A 51 -3.11 -19.43 -19.47
CA GLU A 51 -4.05 -20.52 -19.17
C GLU A 51 -5.21 -20.55 -20.17
N LEU A 52 -5.69 -19.39 -20.63
CA LEU A 52 -6.71 -19.31 -21.67
C LEU A 52 -6.20 -19.87 -23.01
N ALA A 53 -4.98 -19.53 -23.41
CA ALA A 53 -4.34 -20.06 -24.61
C ALA A 53 -4.15 -21.58 -24.51
N THR A 54 -3.75 -22.08 -23.34
CA THR A 54 -3.61 -23.51 -23.06
C THR A 54 -4.96 -24.23 -23.15
N ALA A 55 -6.03 -23.65 -22.58
CA ALA A 55 -7.38 -24.19 -22.69
C ALA A 55 -7.85 -24.27 -24.15
N ARG A 56 -7.62 -23.22 -24.95
CA ARG A 56 -7.95 -23.21 -26.39
C ARG A 56 -7.17 -24.27 -27.17
N LYS A 57 -5.86 -24.42 -26.91
CA LYS A 57 -5.00 -25.42 -27.56
C LYS A 57 -5.46 -26.86 -27.30
N HIS A 58 -5.94 -27.14 -26.10
CA HIS A 58 -6.39 -28.48 -25.71
C HIS A 58 -7.89 -28.72 -25.89
N GLY A 59 -8.69 -27.71 -26.26
CA GLY A 59 -10.15 -27.79 -26.29
C GLY A 59 -10.72 -28.92 -27.13
N THR A 60 -10.13 -29.20 -28.30
CA THR A 60 -10.58 -30.26 -29.22
C THR A 60 -9.85 -31.59 -29.04
N LYS A 61 -8.63 -31.56 -28.48
CA LYS A 61 -7.74 -32.74 -28.39
C LYS A 61 -7.75 -33.41 -27.02
N ASN A 62 -7.91 -32.63 -25.95
CA ASN A 62 -7.83 -33.12 -24.58
C ASN A 62 -8.71 -32.29 -23.66
N LYS A 63 -9.99 -32.68 -23.58
CA LYS A 63 -11.01 -32.05 -22.72
C LYS A 63 -10.56 -31.94 -21.26
N ARG A 64 -9.88 -32.96 -20.72
CA ARG A 64 -9.42 -32.97 -19.32
C ARG A 64 -8.38 -31.87 -19.06
N ALA A 65 -7.40 -31.74 -19.94
CA ALA A 65 -6.37 -30.70 -19.85
C ALA A 65 -6.97 -29.29 -20.00
N ALA A 66 -7.91 -29.11 -20.94
CA ALA A 66 -8.60 -27.83 -21.13
C ALA A 66 -9.40 -27.42 -19.89
N LEU A 67 -10.16 -28.34 -19.28
CA LEU A 67 -10.91 -28.07 -18.05
C LEU A 67 -10.00 -27.72 -16.87
N GLN A 68 -8.84 -28.36 -16.74
CA GLN A 68 -7.87 -28.01 -15.70
C GLN A 68 -7.29 -26.60 -15.89
N ALA A 69 -6.97 -26.21 -17.13
CA ALA A 69 -6.52 -24.86 -17.45
C ALA A 69 -7.59 -23.81 -17.12
N LEU A 70 -8.85 -24.06 -17.46
CA LEU A 70 -9.97 -23.18 -17.11
C LEU A 70 -10.17 -23.06 -15.58
N LYS A 71 -9.99 -24.14 -14.82
CA LYS A 71 -10.03 -24.08 -13.34
C LYS A 71 -8.90 -23.23 -12.77
N ARG A 72 -7.68 -23.34 -13.31
CA ARG A 72 -6.53 -22.51 -12.92
C ARG A 72 -6.78 -21.03 -13.27
N LYS A 73 -7.23 -20.75 -14.49
CA LYS A 73 -7.66 -19.41 -14.93
C LYS A 73 -8.64 -18.79 -13.94
N LYS A 74 -9.73 -19.49 -13.61
CA LYS A 74 -10.75 -18.98 -12.68
C LYS A 74 -10.20 -18.66 -11.28
N ARG A 75 -9.20 -19.41 -10.81
CA ARG A 75 -8.53 -19.11 -9.52
C ARG A 75 -7.66 -17.86 -9.62
N LEU A 76 -6.92 -17.69 -10.71
CA LEU A 76 -6.11 -16.50 -10.96
C LEU A 76 -6.99 -15.24 -11.10
N GLU A 77 -8.12 -15.33 -11.77
CA GLU A 77 -9.10 -14.22 -11.88
C GLU A 77 -9.62 -13.79 -10.50
N LYS A 78 -9.88 -14.73 -9.59
CA LYS A 78 -10.26 -14.39 -8.21
C LYS A 78 -9.14 -13.67 -7.46
N GLN A 79 -7.89 -14.07 -7.68
CA GLN A 79 -6.74 -13.39 -7.08
C GLN A 79 -6.57 -11.99 -7.66
N LEU A 80 -6.77 -11.82 -8.97
CA LEU A 80 -6.71 -10.53 -9.64
C LEU A 80 -7.71 -9.54 -9.01
N VAL A 81 -8.98 -9.92 -8.89
CA VAL A 81 -10.02 -9.08 -8.25
C VAL A 81 -9.66 -8.67 -6.82
N GLN A 82 -9.01 -9.55 -6.05
CA GLN A 82 -8.54 -9.22 -4.70
C GLN A 82 -7.40 -8.20 -4.72
N ILE A 83 -6.47 -8.33 -5.66
CA ILE A 83 -5.38 -7.38 -5.85
C ILE A 83 -5.93 -6.03 -6.27
N ASP A 84 -6.87 -5.99 -7.22
CA ASP A 84 -7.50 -4.75 -7.69
C ASP A 84 -8.17 -4.01 -6.54
N GLY A 85 -8.97 -4.71 -5.72
CA GLY A 85 -9.63 -4.08 -4.56
C GLY A 85 -8.64 -3.59 -3.49
N THR A 86 -7.53 -4.31 -3.30
CA THR A 86 -6.47 -3.88 -2.37
C THR A 86 -5.74 -2.66 -2.91
N LEU A 87 -5.41 -2.66 -4.20
CA LEU A 87 -4.75 -1.56 -4.90
C LEU A 87 -5.58 -0.29 -4.81
N SER A 88 -6.88 -0.33 -5.14
CA SER A 88 -7.78 0.83 -5.02
C SER A 88 -7.85 1.38 -3.60
N THR A 89 -7.79 0.51 -2.59
CA THR A 89 -7.77 0.95 -1.18
C THR A 89 -6.47 1.70 -0.85
N ILE A 90 -5.33 1.22 -1.35
CA ILE A 90 -4.02 1.86 -1.13
C ILE A 90 -3.92 3.18 -1.90
N GLU A 91 -4.39 3.23 -3.14
CA GLU A 91 -4.46 4.45 -3.95
C GLU A 91 -5.28 5.53 -3.23
N PHE A 92 -6.47 5.16 -2.73
CA PHE A 92 -7.32 6.06 -1.95
C PHE A 92 -6.62 6.57 -0.68
N GLN A 93 -5.97 5.68 0.08
CA GLN A 93 -5.23 6.07 1.28
C GLN A 93 -4.06 7.00 0.99
N ARG A 94 -3.31 6.73 -0.09
CA ARG A 94 -2.20 7.57 -0.55
C ARG A 94 -2.70 8.97 -0.91
N GLU A 95 -3.75 9.06 -1.72
CA GLU A 95 -4.34 10.32 -2.13
C GLU A 95 -4.86 11.12 -0.93
N ALA A 96 -5.56 10.46 -0.01
CA ALA A 96 -6.05 11.10 1.22
C ALA A 96 -4.89 11.68 2.05
N LEU A 97 -3.79 10.94 2.19
CA LEU A 97 -2.62 11.39 2.94
C LEU A 97 -1.88 12.53 2.23
N GLU A 98 -1.76 12.48 0.91
CA GLU A 98 -1.13 13.53 0.08
C GLU A 98 -1.93 14.83 0.13
N ASN A 99 -3.26 14.74 0.05
CA ASN A 99 -4.18 15.87 0.22
C ASN A 99 -4.10 16.46 1.63
N SER A 100 -4.12 15.61 2.67
CA SER A 100 -3.99 16.06 4.05
C SER A 100 -2.65 16.77 4.31
N HIS A 101 -1.57 16.26 3.74
CA HIS A 101 -0.24 16.85 3.89
C HIS A 101 -0.17 18.23 3.22
N THR A 102 -0.64 18.33 1.97
CA THR A 102 -0.69 19.59 1.22
C THR A 102 -1.54 20.64 1.94
N ASN A 103 -2.73 20.26 2.41
CA ASN A 103 -3.61 21.15 3.17
C ASN A 103 -2.96 21.68 4.45
N THR A 104 -2.20 20.83 5.15
CA THR A 104 -1.48 21.22 6.37
C THR A 104 -0.39 22.26 6.06
N GLU A 105 0.39 22.06 5.00
CA GLU A 105 1.43 23.02 4.60
C GLU A 105 0.83 24.34 4.11
N VAL A 106 -0.29 24.32 3.39
CA VAL A 106 -1.01 25.54 2.99
C VAL A 106 -1.44 26.34 4.23
N LEU A 107 -2.10 25.69 5.20
CA LEU A 107 -2.54 26.37 6.43
C LEU A 107 -1.37 26.95 7.24
N LYS A 108 -0.25 26.23 7.30
CA LYS A 108 0.96 26.69 7.95
C LYS A 108 1.53 27.95 7.28
N ASN A 109 1.59 27.96 5.95
CA ASN A 109 2.05 29.10 5.16
C ASN A 109 1.12 30.31 5.30
N MET A 110 -0.19 30.09 5.29
CA MET A 110 -1.18 31.14 5.55
C MET A 110 -1.02 31.73 6.96
N GLY A 111 -0.82 30.88 7.98
CA GLY A 111 -0.56 31.33 9.34
C GLY A 111 0.73 32.15 9.47
N TYR A 112 1.78 31.78 8.75
CA TYR A 112 3.02 32.55 8.68
C TYR A 112 2.80 33.92 8.01
N ALA A 113 2.12 33.94 6.86
CA ALA A 113 1.78 35.17 6.16
C ALA A 113 0.92 36.11 7.01
N ALA A 114 -0.08 35.58 7.73
CA ALA A 114 -0.91 36.37 8.64
C ALA A 114 -0.11 37.01 9.77
N LYS A 115 0.87 36.29 10.35
CA LYS A 115 1.78 36.85 11.36
C LYS A 115 2.66 37.97 10.78
N ALA A 116 3.19 37.77 9.57
CA ALA A 116 4.00 38.79 8.89
C ALA A 116 3.19 40.06 8.59
N MET A 117 1.95 39.91 8.10
CA MET A 117 1.04 41.04 7.87
C MET A 117 0.71 41.79 9.15
N LYS A 118 0.43 41.08 10.26
CA LYS A 118 0.17 41.71 11.57
C LYS A 118 1.38 42.49 12.07
N ALA A 119 2.59 41.95 11.91
CA ALA A 119 3.82 42.63 12.32
C ALA A 119 4.08 43.89 11.47
N ALA A 120 3.84 43.82 10.16
CA ALA A 120 3.93 44.98 9.28
C ALA A 120 2.95 46.09 9.68
N HIS A 121 1.69 45.73 9.98
CA HIS A 121 0.68 46.68 10.45
C HIS A 121 0.95 47.27 11.83
N ALA A 122 1.57 46.53 12.75
CA ALA A 122 1.92 47.04 14.07
C ALA A 122 3.14 47.99 14.07
N ASN A 123 3.93 47.99 12.98
CA ASN A 123 5.07 48.89 12.78
C ASN A 123 4.73 50.10 11.90
N MET A 124 3.45 50.30 11.54
CA MET A 124 2.90 51.50 10.93
C MET A 124 2.21 52.36 11.99
#